data_AF-A0A517WVX2-F1
#
_entry.id   AF-A0A517WVX2-F1
#
_cell.length_a   1.000
_cell.length_b   1.000
_cell.length_c   1.000
_cell.angle_alpha   90.00
_cell.angle_beta   90.00
_cell.angle_gamma   90.00
#
_symmetry.space_group_name_H-M   'P 1'
#
loop_
_entity.id
_entity.type
_entity.pdbx_description
1 polymer ?
#
loop_
_entity_poly.entity_id
_entity_poly.type
_entity_poly.pdbx_seq_one_letter_code
_entity_poly.pdbx_strand_id
1 'polypeptide(L)'
;MTGEEVEKSIIEWLRQHYPEEPDWQNTNFHCFTDEPLELKMIPVFQAIEYNIDNGGWSQFLWNCYGTWPRMVEIAADGYELIGARPQREALELLREILAAHEVECASFMRKAAKERGSTIFAEFTKRSYAQPGNDWQDLFYYNSGINELRLAWLAQHATQVRILMSKKQTLRLWLKQIFSWSAN
;
A
#
# COMPACT_ATOMS: atom_id res chain seq x y z
N MET A 1 -2.72 -24.66 -3.86
CA MET A 1 -3.16 -23.27 -4.12
C MET A 1 -1.90 -22.46 -4.29
N THR A 2 -1.80 -21.75 -5.38
CA THR A 2 -0.61 -20.95 -5.67
C THR A 2 -0.65 -19.63 -4.89
N GLY A 3 0.48 -18.94 -4.79
CA GLY A 3 0.53 -17.61 -4.16
C GLY A 3 -0.38 -16.62 -4.87
N GLU A 4 -0.45 -16.70 -6.20
CA GLU A 4 -1.27 -15.81 -7.03
C GLU A 4 -2.76 -16.02 -6.77
N GLU A 5 -3.19 -17.27 -6.57
CA GLU A 5 -4.58 -17.58 -6.22
C GLU A 5 -4.96 -17.00 -4.84
N VAL A 6 -4.04 -17.06 -3.87
CA VAL A 6 -4.24 -16.47 -2.54
C VAL A 6 -4.29 -14.95 -2.64
N GLU A 7 -3.32 -14.32 -3.31
CA GLU A 7 -3.26 -12.87 -3.49
C GLU A 7 -4.53 -12.34 -4.15
N LYS A 8 -4.95 -12.98 -5.25
CA LYS A 8 -6.20 -12.66 -5.95
C LYS A 8 -7.41 -12.76 -5.02
N SER A 9 -7.47 -13.80 -4.19
CA SER A 9 -8.56 -13.96 -3.21
C SER A 9 -8.57 -12.84 -2.17
N ILE A 10 -7.40 -12.37 -1.71
CA ILE A 10 -7.27 -11.22 -0.79
C ILE A 10 -7.82 -9.95 -1.47
N ILE A 11 -7.40 -9.66 -2.70
CA ILE A 11 -7.84 -8.46 -3.44
C ILE A 11 -9.35 -8.49 -3.69
N GLU A 12 -9.89 -9.64 -4.10
CA GLU A 12 -11.33 -9.81 -4.30
C GLU A 12 -12.10 -9.63 -2.98
N TRP A 13 -11.58 -10.20 -1.89
CA TRP A 13 -12.18 -10.03 -0.57
C TRP A 13 -12.16 -8.56 -0.13
N LEU A 14 -11.04 -7.85 -0.28
CA LEU A 14 -10.93 -6.44 0.06
C LEU A 14 -11.91 -5.60 -0.76
N ARG A 15 -12.02 -5.83 -2.08
CA ARG A 15 -12.98 -5.12 -2.94
C ARG A 15 -14.44 -5.32 -2.51
N GLN A 16 -14.79 -6.51 -2.01
CA GLN A 16 -16.14 -6.76 -1.49
C GLN A 16 -16.40 -6.06 -0.15
N HIS A 17 -15.36 -5.83 0.66
CA HIS A 17 -15.47 -5.27 2.01
C HIS A 17 -15.26 -3.76 2.06
N TYR A 18 -14.56 -3.23 1.07
CA TYR A 18 -14.22 -1.84 0.82
C TYR A 18 -14.53 -1.56 -0.66
N PRO A 19 -15.81 -1.30 -0.99
CA PRO A 19 -16.25 -1.12 -2.37
C PRO A 19 -15.73 0.19 -2.99
N GLU A 20 -15.39 1.16 -2.13
CA GLU A 20 -14.60 2.31 -2.53
C GLU A 20 -13.15 1.84 -2.67
N GLU A 21 -12.58 2.01 -3.86
CA GLU A 21 -11.18 1.67 -4.12
C GLU A 21 -10.26 2.39 -3.12
N PRO A 22 -9.06 1.84 -2.82
CA PRO A 22 -8.14 2.52 -1.90
C PRO A 22 -7.83 3.93 -2.39
N ASP A 23 -8.21 4.93 -1.60
CA ASP A 23 -7.95 6.33 -1.89
C ASP A 23 -6.69 6.80 -1.16
N TRP A 24 -5.54 6.44 -1.72
CA TRP A 24 -4.24 6.72 -1.09
C TRP A 24 -3.90 8.21 -1.00
N GLN A 25 -4.51 9.08 -1.82
CA GLN A 25 -4.31 10.52 -1.71
C GLN A 25 -5.23 11.18 -0.67
N ASN A 26 -6.24 10.47 -0.18
CA ASN A 26 -7.13 10.97 0.86
C ASN A 26 -6.53 10.75 2.25
N THR A 27 -6.15 11.86 2.88
CA THR A 27 -5.59 11.89 4.26
C THR A 27 -6.47 11.23 5.32
N ASN A 28 -7.77 11.05 5.07
CA ASN A 28 -8.69 10.37 5.99
C ASN A 28 -8.86 8.88 5.67
N PHE A 29 -8.23 8.37 4.62
CA PHE A 29 -8.31 6.97 4.27
C PHE A 29 -7.61 6.13 5.35
N HIS A 30 -8.36 5.22 5.95
CA HIS A 30 -7.92 4.44 7.11
C HIS A 30 -6.82 3.40 6.79
N CYS A 31 -6.37 3.27 5.54
CA CYS A 31 -5.30 2.34 5.13
C CYS A 31 -5.53 0.89 5.59
N PHE A 32 -6.78 0.44 5.55
CA PHE A 32 -7.19 -0.89 6.06
C PHE A 32 -6.75 -1.18 7.51
N THR A 33 -6.67 -0.17 8.38
CA THR A 33 -6.11 -0.31 9.74
C THR A 33 -6.74 -1.46 10.55
N ASP A 34 -8.05 -1.71 10.39
CA ASP A 34 -8.76 -2.79 11.08
C ASP A 34 -8.50 -4.19 10.52
N GLU A 35 -7.81 -4.30 9.38
CA GLU A 35 -7.51 -5.57 8.76
C GLU A 35 -6.19 -6.17 9.27
N PRO A 36 -6.10 -7.52 9.34
CA PRO A 36 -4.85 -8.22 9.60
C PRO A 36 -3.75 -7.81 8.62
N LEU A 37 -2.50 -7.80 9.09
CA LEU A 37 -1.35 -7.42 8.30
C LEU A 37 -1.27 -8.19 6.98
N GLU A 38 -1.52 -9.50 7.04
CA GLU A 38 -1.50 -10.42 5.90
C GLU A 38 -2.43 -9.99 4.76
N LEU A 39 -3.53 -9.30 5.07
CA LEU A 39 -4.49 -8.83 4.07
C LEU A 39 -4.13 -7.44 3.58
N LYS A 40 -3.83 -6.50 4.50
CA LYS A 40 -3.58 -5.10 4.14
C LYS A 40 -2.20 -4.83 3.54
N MET A 41 -1.22 -5.71 3.78
CA MET A 41 0.11 -5.55 3.17
C MET A 41 0.05 -5.67 1.65
N ILE A 42 -0.85 -6.47 1.09
CA ILE A 42 -0.95 -6.71 -0.35
C ILE A 42 -1.24 -5.43 -1.15
N PRO A 43 -2.33 -4.68 -0.90
CA PRO A 43 -2.59 -3.44 -1.63
C PRO A 43 -1.54 -2.35 -1.32
N VAL A 44 -0.93 -2.36 -0.14
CA VAL A 44 0.15 -1.41 0.22
C VAL A 44 1.43 -1.69 -0.57
N PHE A 45 1.84 -2.96 -0.68
CA PHE A 45 2.96 -3.38 -1.51
C PHE A 45 2.74 -2.99 -2.97
N GLN A 46 1.56 -3.31 -3.52
CA GLN A 46 1.20 -2.93 -4.88
C GLN A 46 1.34 -1.42 -5.11
N ALA A 47 0.89 -0.59 -4.16
CA ALA A 47 0.99 0.85 -4.28
C ALA A 47 2.43 1.36 -4.15
N ILE A 48 3.23 0.85 -3.21
CA ILE A 48 4.64 1.27 -3.06
C ILE A 48 5.44 0.83 -4.29
N GLU A 49 5.42 -0.46 -4.62
CA GLU A 49 6.20 -1.04 -5.72
C GLU A 49 5.86 -0.37 -7.04
N TYR A 50 4.56 -0.21 -7.36
CA TYR A 50 4.13 0.47 -8.59
C TYR A 50 4.63 1.92 -8.66
N ASN A 51 4.52 2.69 -7.59
CA ASN A 51 4.87 4.10 -7.65
C ASN A 51 6.39 4.32 -7.69
N ILE A 52 7.16 3.51 -6.94
CA ILE A 52 8.62 3.56 -6.98
C ILE A 52 9.14 3.14 -8.36
N ASP A 53 8.64 2.04 -8.93
CA ASP A 53 9.05 1.54 -10.24
C ASP A 53 8.73 2.52 -11.38
N ASN A 54 7.61 3.24 -11.31
CA ASN A 54 7.20 4.16 -12.39
C ASN A 54 7.78 5.58 -12.28
N GLY A 55 7.87 6.13 -11.07
CA GLY A 55 8.22 7.54 -10.88
C GLY A 55 8.99 7.84 -9.61
N GLY A 56 9.57 6.80 -9.00
CA GLY A 56 10.35 6.87 -7.78
C GLY A 56 9.58 7.34 -6.56
N TRP A 57 10.33 7.64 -5.50
CA TRP A 57 9.82 8.12 -4.22
C TRP A 57 8.90 9.34 -4.37
N SER A 58 9.15 10.20 -5.35
CA SER A 58 8.35 11.41 -5.58
C SER A 58 6.97 11.09 -6.13
N GLN A 59 6.86 10.08 -6.99
CA GLN A 59 5.54 9.65 -7.44
C GLN A 59 4.78 8.98 -6.30
N PHE A 60 5.47 8.18 -5.48
CA PHE A 60 4.86 7.59 -4.29
C PHE A 60 4.37 8.66 -3.31
N LEU A 61 5.18 9.67 -3.00
CA LEU A 61 4.78 10.79 -2.14
C LEU A 61 3.54 11.52 -2.66
N TRP A 62 3.49 11.78 -3.97
CA TRP A 62 2.37 12.44 -4.59
C TRP A 62 1.09 11.60 -4.50
N ASN A 63 1.18 10.32 -4.91
CA ASN A 63 0.03 9.43 -5.00
C ASN A 63 -0.44 8.90 -3.67
N CYS A 64 0.36 9.01 -2.63
CA CYS A 64 0.05 8.57 -1.28
C CYS A 64 0.16 9.73 -0.28
N TYR A 65 -0.03 10.97 -0.73
CA TYR A 65 0.11 12.14 0.11
C TYR A 65 -0.82 12.06 1.33
N GLY A 66 -0.26 12.22 2.53
CA GLY A 66 -0.97 12.09 3.80
C GLY A 66 -1.17 10.66 4.32
N THR A 67 -1.20 9.65 3.45
CA THR A 67 -1.32 8.23 3.88
C THR A 67 0.04 7.51 3.91
N TRP A 68 1.05 8.06 3.23
CA TRP A 68 2.38 7.48 3.11
C TRP A 68 3.00 7.05 4.46
N PRO A 69 2.86 7.77 5.60
CA PRO A 69 3.49 7.34 6.84
C PRO A 69 2.96 5.98 7.29
N ARG A 70 1.65 5.79 7.17
CA ARG A 70 0.97 4.55 7.53
C ARG A 70 1.27 3.43 6.55
N MET A 71 1.35 3.75 5.26
CA MET A 71 1.72 2.77 4.23
C MET A 71 3.14 2.24 4.45
N VAL A 72 4.10 3.12 4.77
CA VAL A 72 5.48 2.72 5.07
C VAL A 72 5.54 1.81 6.32
N GLU A 73 4.75 2.07 7.35
CA GLU A 73 4.67 1.18 8.52
C GLU A 73 4.12 -0.20 8.15
N ILE A 74 2.99 -0.26 7.45
CA ILE A 74 2.37 -1.52 7.02
C ILE A 74 3.34 -2.31 6.13
N ALA A 75 4.04 -1.62 5.22
CA ALA A 75 5.01 -2.24 4.34
C ALA A 75 6.23 -2.76 5.10
N ALA A 76 6.73 -2.04 6.10
CA ALA A 76 7.86 -2.49 6.91
C ALA A 76 7.53 -3.79 7.64
N ASP A 77 6.37 -3.85 8.30
CA ASP A 77 5.90 -5.06 8.97
C ASP A 77 5.64 -6.19 7.98
N GLY A 78 5.06 -5.88 6.81
CA GLY A 78 4.79 -6.86 5.76
C GLY A 78 6.07 -7.45 5.15
N TYR A 79 7.07 -6.60 4.86
CA TYR A 79 8.33 -7.06 4.27
C TYR A 79 9.11 -7.91 5.26
N GLU A 80 9.08 -7.57 6.55
CA GLU A 80 9.60 -8.42 7.61
C GLU A 80 8.89 -9.79 7.61
N LEU A 81 7.55 -9.80 7.54
CA LEU A 81 6.73 -11.01 7.56
C LEU A 81 7.09 -12.00 6.43
N ILE A 82 7.38 -11.49 5.23
CA ILE A 82 7.73 -12.32 4.06
C ILE A 82 9.24 -12.58 3.93
N GLY A 83 10.06 -12.07 4.84
CA GLY A 83 11.53 -12.20 4.80
C GLY A 83 12.23 -11.29 3.77
N ALA A 84 11.57 -10.24 3.29
CA ALA A 84 12.11 -9.24 2.37
C ALA A 84 12.89 -8.13 3.12
N ARG A 85 13.92 -8.55 3.85
CA ARG A 85 14.70 -7.67 4.74
C ARG A 85 15.33 -6.44 4.03
N PRO A 86 15.93 -6.55 2.82
CA PRO A 86 16.49 -5.39 2.13
C PRO A 86 15.47 -4.28 1.88
N GLN A 87 14.24 -4.64 1.51
CA GLN A 87 13.15 -3.69 1.29
C GLN A 87 12.68 -3.05 2.59
N ARG A 88 12.56 -3.85 3.66
CA ARG A 88 12.25 -3.35 4.99
C ARG A 88 13.26 -2.31 5.48
N GLU A 89 14.56 -2.54 5.25
CA GLU A 89 15.61 -1.58 5.58
C GLU A 89 15.56 -0.33 4.68
N ALA A 90 15.32 -0.49 3.38
CA ALA A 90 15.19 0.62 2.44
C ALA A 90 13.99 1.55 2.75
N LEU A 91 12.95 1.06 3.44
CA LEU A 91 11.83 1.88 3.87
C LEU A 91 12.21 2.95 4.92
N GLU A 92 13.29 2.76 5.66
CA GLU A 92 13.80 3.80 6.59
C GLU A 92 14.31 5.00 5.78
N LEU A 93 15.08 4.76 4.72
CA LEU A 93 15.54 5.79 3.79
C LEU A 93 14.37 6.46 3.06
N LEU A 94 13.41 5.66 2.57
CA LEU A 94 12.20 6.20 1.94
C LEU A 94 11.47 7.14 2.92
N ARG A 95 11.26 6.73 4.18
CA ARG A 95 10.59 7.56 5.20
C ARG A 95 11.27 8.91 5.38
N GLU A 96 12.60 8.93 5.48
CA GLU A 96 13.38 10.16 5.65
C GLU A 96 13.23 11.09 4.45
N ILE A 97 13.32 10.55 3.23
CA ILE A 97 13.16 11.31 1.99
C ILE A 97 11.74 11.88 1.89
N LEU A 98 10.71 11.06 2.14
CA LEU A 98 9.32 11.51 2.07
C LEU A 98 9.03 12.63 3.07
N ALA A 99 9.49 12.48 4.32
CA ALA A 99 9.35 13.51 5.35
C ALA A 99 10.04 14.82 4.96
N ALA A 100 11.23 14.75 4.37
CA ALA A 100 11.97 15.94 3.93
C ALA A 100 11.26 16.70 2.79
N HIS A 101 10.51 16.00 1.94
CA HIS A 101 9.84 16.58 0.76
C HIS A 101 8.33 16.78 0.91
N GLU A 102 7.72 16.42 2.03
CA GLU A 102 6.26 16.45 2.23
C GLU A 102 5.67 17.86 2.06
N VAL A 103 6.26 18.87 2.70
CA VAL A 103 5.77 20.26 2.63
C VAL A 103 5.84 20.80 1.20
N GLU A 104 6.90 20.46 0.48
CA GLU A 104 7.08 20.84 -0.92
C GLU A 104 6.03 20.15 -1.81
N CYS A 105 5.82 18.83 -1.63
CA CYS A 105 4.78 18.09 -2.33
C CYS A 105 3.41 18.74 -2.15
N ALA A 106 3.05 19.10 -0.91
CA ALA A 106 1.81 19.81 -0.59
C ALA A 106 1.65 21.12 -1.38
N SER A 107 2.76 21.86 -1.57
CA SER A 107 2.78 23.09 -2.35
C SER A 107 2.49 22.83 -3.82
N PHE A 108 3.14 21.81 -4.41
CA PHE A 108 2.90 21.43 -5.79
C PHE A 108 1.46 20.90 -6.00
N MET A 109 0.92 20.12 -5.07
CA MET A 109 -0.46 19.64 -5.15
C MET A 109 -1.46 20.81 -5.11
N ARG A 110 -1.26 21.80 -4.24
CA ARG A 110 -2.07 23.03 -4.22
C ARG A 110 -1.99 23.80 -5.54
N LYS A 111 -0.79 23.91 -6.12
CA LYS A 111 -0.57 24.53 -7.43
C LYS A 111 -1.31 23.75 -8.53
N ALA A 112 -1.22 22.43 -8.54
CA ALA A 112 -1.90 21.57 -9.50
C ALA A 112 -3.42 21.68 -9.42
N ALA A 113 -3.99 21.75 -8.21
CA ALA A 113 -5.42 21.97 -8.01
C ALA A 113 -5.90 23.32 -8.57
N LYS A 114 -5.08 24.38 -8.42
CA LYS A 114 -5.38 25.72 -8.92
C LYS A 114 -5.26 25.83 -10.44
N GLU A 115 -4.22 25.23 -11.02
CA GLU A 115 -3.86 25.39 -12.44
C GLU A 115 -4.44 24.31 -13.35
N ARG A 116 -5.01 23.22 -12.78
CA ARG A 116 -5.53 22.04 -13.51
C ARG A 116 -4.52 21.45 -14.53
N GLY A 117 -3.23 21.53 -14.23
CA GLY A 117 -2.15 21.16 -15.14
C GLY A 117 -1.43 19.88 -14.74
N SER A 118 -1.42 18.88 -15.63
CA SER A 118 -0.66 17.63 -15.48
C SER A 118 0.85 17.82 -15.50
N THR A 119 1.33 18.96 -16.01
CA THR A 119 2.75 19.32 -16.05
C THR A 119 3.35 19.53 -14.66
N ILE A 120 2.54 19.93 -13.67
CA ILE A 120 3.01 20.18 -12.29
C ILE A 120 3.35 18.85 -11.59
N PHE A 121 2.57 17.80 -11.84
CA PHE A 121 2.92 16.45 -11.40
C PHE A 121 4.26 16.01 -12.00
N ALA A 122 4.42 16.14 -13.32
CA ALA A 122 5.67 15.79 -14.00
C ALA A 122 6.87 16.66 -13.54
N GLU A 123 6.63 17.91 -13.16
CA GLU A 123 7.65 18.78 -12.56
C GLU A 123 8.04 18.30 -11.16
N PHE A 124 7.07 17.85 -10.36
CA PHE A 124 7.34 17.28 -9.04
C PHE A 124 8.19 16.00 -9.15
N THR A 125 7.76 15.06 -10.00
CA THR A 125 8.37 13.73 -10.07
C THR A 125 9.80 13.69 -10.59
N LYS A 126 10.26 14.76 -11.25
CA LYS A 126 11.67 14.91 -11.64
C LYS A 126 12.67 14.83 -10.48
N ARG A 127 12.22 15.05 -9.25
CA ARG A 127 13.06 14.98 -8.03
C ARG A 127 13.65 13.60 -7.80
N SER A 128 12.90 12.53 -8.06
CA SER A 128 13.43 11.17 -7.93
C SER A 128 14.59 10.89 -8.89
N TYR A 129 14.55 11.45 -10.10
CA TYR A 129 15.61 11.24 -11.10
C TYR A 129 16.83 12.14 -10.89
N ALA A 130 16.66 13.26 -10.17
CA ALA A 130 17.71 14.25 -9.96
C ALA A 130 18.56 14.01 -8.70
N GLN A 131 18.08 13.18 -7.77
CA GLN A 131 18.73 12.96 -6.48
C GLN A 131 19.78 11.82 -6.56
N PRO A 132 21.06 12.09 -6.21
CA PRO A 132 22.06 11.04 -6.08
C PRO A 132 21.74 10.06 -4.94
N GLY A 133 22.17 8.80 -5.07
CA GLY A 133 22.02 7.79 -4.00
C GLY A 133 20.66 7.10 -3.96
N ASN A 134 19.94 7.07 -5.08
CA ASN A 134 18.62 6.47 -5.22
C ASN A 134 18.63 5.00 -5.67
N ASP A 135 19.81 4.36 -5.70
CA ASP A 135 20.00 2.96 -6.12
C ASP A 135 19.21 1.95 -5.28
N TRP A 136 18.80 2.34 -4.06
CA TRP A 136 17.95 1.52 -3.20
C TRP A 136 16.53 1.32 -3.78
N GLN A 137 16.07 2.19 -4.68
CA GLN A 137 14.75 2.07 -5.29
C GLN A 137 14.62 0.80 -6.14
N ASP A 138 15.74 0.31 -6.69
CA ASP A 138 15.79 -0.92 -7.49
C ASP A 138 15.33 -2.15 -6.70
N LEU A 139 15.36 -2.09 -5.37
CA LEU A 139 14.84 -3.14 -4.49
C LEU A 139 13.31 -3.29 -4.55
N PHE A 140 12.60 -2.29 -5.08
CA PHE A 140 11.15 -2.26 -5.23
C PHE A 140 10.68 -2.48 -6.66
N TYR A 141 11.59 -2.60 -7.63
CA TYR A 141 11.22 -2.83 -9.02
C TYR A 141 10.66 -4.23 -9.23
N TYR A 142 9.88 -4.38 -10.29
CA TYR A 142 9.17 -5.63 -10.59
C TYR A 142 10.09 -6.85 -10.74
N ASN A 143 11.37 -6.64 -11.06
CA ASN A 143 12.39 -7.67 -11.27
C ASN A 143 13.29 -7.91 -10.04
N SER A 144 13.00 -7.30 -8.89
CA SER A 144 13.80 -7.40 -7.66
C SER A 144 13.73 -8.77 -6.94
N GLY A 145 12.83 -9.67 -7.36
CA GLY A 145 12.59 -10.94 -6.67
C GLY A 145 11.58 -10.86 -5.52
N ILE A 146 11.06 -9.67 -5.20
CA ILE A 146 10.16 -9.45 -4.07
C ILE A 146 8.79 -10.10 -4.27
N ASN A 147 8.32 -10.13 -5.52
CA ASN A 147 7.05 -10.75 -5.88
C ASN A 147 7.11 -12.26 -5.64
N GLU A 148 8.22 -12.90 -6.00
CA GLU A 148 8.46 -14.33 -5.77
C GLU A 148 8.46 -14.66 -4.27
N LEU A 149 9.08 -13.82 -3.44
CA LEU A 149 9.04 -13.98 -1.97
C LEU A 149 7.62 -13.87 -1.43
N ARG A 150 6.87 -12.84 -1.85
CA ARG A 150 5.47 -12.64 -1.46
C ARG A 150 4.61 -13.83 -1.84
N LEU A 151 4.69 -14.29 -3.09
CA LEU A 151 3.89 -15.40 -3.60
C LEU A 151 4.26 -16.72 -2.91
N ALA A 152 5.55 -16.98 -2.66
CA ALA A 152 6.00 -18.15 -1.92
C ALA A 152 5.46 -18.15 -0.48
N TRP A 153 5.50 -17.01 0.20
CA TRP A 153 4.96 -16.86 1.54
C TRP A 153 3.44 -17.08 1.57
N LEU A 154 2.71 -16.49 0.63
CA LEU A 154 1.26 -16.65 0.51
C LEU A 154 0.85 -18.11 0.25
N ALA A 155 1.58 -18.82 -0.60
CA ALA A 155 1.33 -20.23 -0.85
C ALA A 155 1.50 -21.08 0.42
N GLN A 156 2.52 -20.81 1.23
CA GLN A 156 2.79 -21.50 2.49
C GLN A 156 1.73 -21.20 3.56
N HIS A 157 1.18 -19.99 3.57
CA HIS A 157 0.23 -19.51 4.59
C HIS A 157 -1.23 -19.47 4.10
N ALA A 158 -1.53 -20.08 2.97
CA ALA A 158 -2.83 -19.99 2.29
C ALA A 158 -4.03 -20.32 3.21
N THR A 159 -3.90 -21.36 4.05
CA THR A 159 -4.96 -21.76 4.99
C THR A 159 -5.20 -20.70 6.07
N GLN A 160 -4.14 -20.13 6.64
CA GLN A 160 -4.23 -19.07 7.65
C GLN A 160 -4.90 -17.83 7.07
N VAL A 161 -4.45 -17.39 5.90
CA VAL A 161 -5.03 -16.24 5.18
C VAL A 161 -6.53 -16.44 4.92
N ARG A 162 -6.94 -17.62 4.47
CA ARG A 162 -8.37 -17.93 4.26
C ARG A 162 -9.19 -17.86 5.54
N ILE A 163 -8.64 -18.31 6.67
CA ILE A 163 -9.32 -18.22 7.97
C ILE A 163 -9.50 -16.75 8.39
N LEU A 164 -8.53 -15.88 8.12
CA LEU A 164 -8.65 -14.45 8.40
C LEU A 164 -9.81 -13.82 7.61
N MET A 165 -9.93 -14.16 6.32
CA MET A 165 -11.00 -13.69 5.45
C MET A 165 -12.40 -14.22 5.88
N SER A 166 -12.49 -15.44 6.42
CA SER A 166 -13.77 -16.04 6.83
C SER A 166 -14.25 -15.59 8.21
N LYS A 167 -13.35 -15.47 9.20
CA LYS A 167 -13.71 -15.03 10.58
C LYS A 167 -14.44 -13.68 10.59
N LYS A 168 -14.05 -12.76 9.70
CA LYS A 168 -14.70 -11.46 9.55
C LYS A 168 -16.08 -11.53 8.88
N GLN A 169 -16.29 -12.46 7.95
CA GLN A 169 -17.62 -12.69 7.37
C GLN A 169 -18.60 -13.17 8.44
N THR A 170 -18.19 -14.08 9.33
CA THR A 170 -19.04 -14.57 10.42
C THR A 170 -19.42 -13.46 11.40
N LEU A 171 -18.48 -12.60 11.80
CA LEU A 171 -18.75 -11.47 12.71
C LEU A 171 -19.71 -10.45 12.09
N ARG A 172 -19.53 -10.12 10.79
CA ARG A 172 -20.43 -9.20 10.07
C ARG A 172 -21.85 -9.76 9.93
N LEU A 173 -22.00 -11.05 9.63
CA LEU A 173 -23.31 -11.70 9.54
C LEU A 173 -24.03 -11.71 10.90
N TRP A 174 -23.30 -11.98 11.99
CA TRP A 174 -23.85 -11.95 13.34
C TRP A 174 -24.32 -10.56 13.75
N LEU A 175 -23.52 -9.51 13.48
CA LEU A 175 -23.92 -8.12 13.74
C LEU A 175 -25.15 -7.71 12.91
N LYS A 176 -25.20 -8.06 11.62
CA LYS A 176 -26.38 -7.79 10.78
C LYS A 176 -27.64 -8.47 11.31
N GLN A 177 -27.54 -9.69 11.84
CA GLN A 177 -28.66 -10.39 12.47
C GLN A 177 -29.12 -9.70 13.78
N ILE A 178 -28.21 -9.22 14.62
CA ILE A 178 -28.60 -8.53 15.87
C ILE A 178 -29.33 -7.21 15.57
N PHE A 179 -28.81 -6.42 14.63
CA PHE A 179 -29.41 -5.12 14.30
C PHE A 179 -30.71 -5.25 13.49
N SER A 180 -30.95 -6.37 12.78
CA SER A 180 -32.24 -6.62 12.14
C SER A 180 -33.33 -7.09 13.12
N TRP A 181 -32.94 -7.66 14.27
CA TRP A 181 -33.88 -8.07 15.33
C TRP A 181 -34.27 -6.92 16.28
N SER A 182 -33.50 -5.83 16.29
CA SER A 182 -33.79 -4.67 17.15
C SER A 182 -34.70 -3.63 16.48
N ALA A 183 -35.10 -3.88 15.23
CA ALA A 183 -35.87 -2.96 14.38
C ALA A 183 -37.32 -3.42 14.12
N ASN A 184 -37.77 -4.48 14.79
CA ASN A 184 -39.17 -4.97 14.82
C ASN A 184 -39.68 -4.94 16.26
#